data_AF-A0A8J3MWF4-F1
#
_entry.id   AF-A0A8J3MWF4-F1
#
_cell.length_a   1.000
_cell.length_b   1.000
_cell.length_c   1.000
_cell.angle_alpha   90.00
_cell.angle_beta   90.00
_cell.angle_gamma   90.00
#
_symmetry.space_group_name_H-M   'P 1'
#
loop_
_entity.id
_entity.type
_entity.pdbx_description
1 polymer ?
#
loop_
_entity_poly.entity_id
_entity_poly.type
_entity_poly.pdbx_seq_one_letter_code
_entity_poly.pdbx_strand_id
1 'polypeptide(L)'
;MVGSIPDQVTTDGHASYPRAIRETMGSDVQHRTSKYLNNRLEQDHRGIKQRYYPMRGFGTVEAAARFCSAFDELHNYLRPRRTMGEVVSLQEQRQAFLQRLAALQTAIQAAS
;
A
#
# COMPACT_ATOMS: atom_id res chain seq x y z
N MET A 1 -12.41 3.60 2.11
CA MET A 1 -12.41 4.06 3.52
C MET A 1 -11.46 5.25 3.58
N VAL A 2 -11.98 6.48 3.64
CA VAL A 2 -11.14 7.68 3.77
C VAL A 2 -10.59 7.66 5.19
N GLY A 3 -9.27 7.50 5.31
CA GLY A 3 -8.60 7.49 6.60
C GLY A 3 -8.69 8.86 7.26
N SER A 4 -8.76 8.88 8.58
CA SER A 4 -8.58 10.10 9.38
C SER A 4 -7.26 10.78 9.01
N ILE A 5 -7.24 12.11 9.09
CA ILE A 5 -6.00 12.89 8.92
C ILE A 5 -4.99 12.41 9.98
N PRO A 6 -3.77 12.00 9.57
CA PRO A 6 -2.78 11.51 10.51
C PRO A 6 -2.12 12.66 11.28
N ASP A 7 -1.73 12.42 12.54
CA ASP A 7 -0.96 13.40 13.31
C ASP A 7 0.44 13.65 12.72
N GLN A 8 0.98 12.68 11.97
CA GLN A 8 2.35 12.67 11.46
C GLN A 8 2.46 12.03 10.07
N VAL A 9 3.27 12.62 9.21
CA VAL A 9 3.61 12.10 7.88
C VAL A 9 5.12 12.04 7.72
N THR A 10 5.64 10.92 7.23
CA THR A 10 7.06 10.75 6.91
C THR A 10 7.25 10.73 5.39
N THR A 11 8.22 11.49 4.86
CA THR A 11 8.59 11.44 3.43
C THR A 11 10.11 11.48 3.23
N ASP A 12 10.57 11.26 2.00
CA ASP A 12 11.98 11.30 1.59
C ASP A 12 12.66 12.69 1.74
N GLY A 13 11.89 13.72 2.09
CA GLY A 13 12.38 15.08 2.31
C GLY A 13 12.38 15.99 1.07
N HIS A 14 11.75 15.59 -0.03
CA HIS A 14 11.61 16.48 -1.19
C HIS A 14 10.92 17.81 -0.84
N ALA A 15 11.42 18.92 -1.40
CA ALA A 15 11.03 20.28 -1.05
C ALA A 15 9.55 20.63 -1.31
N SER A 16 8.87 19.86 -2.17
CA SER A 16 7.43 20.04 -2.44
C SER A 16 6.54 19.55 -1.30
N TYR A 17 6.99 18.60 -0.47
CA TYR A 17 6.15 17.92 0.52
C TYR A 17 5.63 18.84 1.64
N PRO A 18 6.41 19.75 2.24
CA PRO A 18 5.89 20.62 3.29
C PRO A 18 4.70 21.46 2.87
N ARG A 19 4.68 21.90 1.60
CA ARG A 19 3.54 22.61 1.03
C ARG A 19 2.37 21.67 0.76
N ALA A 20 2.62 20.56 0.07
CA ALA A 20 1.59 19.58 -0.28
C ALA A 20 0.88 19.01 0.96
N ILE A 21 1.62 18.66 2.02
CA ILE A 21 1.09 18.17 3.29
C ILE A 21 0.17 19.24 3.91
N ARG A 22 0.61 20.50 3.96
CA ARG A 22 -0.20 21.59 4.51
C ARG A 22 -1.49 21.82 3.74
N GLU A 23 -1.43 21.81 2.41
CA GLU A 23 -2.57 22.04 1.53
C GLU A 23 -3.55 20.85 1.52
N THR A 24 -3.06 19.62 1.70
CA THR A 24 -3.88 18.40 1.56
C THR A 24 -4.35 17.85 2.91
N MET A 25 -3.56 18.00 3.96
CA MET A 25 -3.77 17.35 5.26
C MET A 25 -3.84 18.34 6.43
N GLY A 26 -3.53 19.63 6.22
CA GLY A 26 -3.60 20.67 7.23
C GLY A 26 -2.23 21.00 7.86
N SER A 27 -2.18 22.12 8.58
CA SER A 27 -0.97 22.63 9.24
C SER A 27 -0.57 21.86 10.48
N ASP A 28 -1.49 21.12 11.08
CA ASP A 28 -1.28 20.43 12.37
C ASP A 28 -0.55 19.09 12.20
N VAL A 29 -0.40 18.62 10.96
CA VAL A 29 0.33 17.39 10.63
C VAL A 29 1.83 17.60 10.73
N GLN A 30 2.49 16.85 11.62
CA GLN A 30 3.93 16.90 11.76
C GLN A 30 4.64 16.17 10.61
N HIS A 31 5.41 16.89 9.81
CA HIS A 31 6.26 16.31 8.76
C HIS A 31 7.59 15.82 9.33
N ARG A 32 7.98 14.58 8.98
CA ARG A 32 9.24 13.94 9.37
C ARG A 32 10.01 13.47 8.14
N THR A 33 11.34 13.58 8.19
CA THR A 33 12.24 13.23 7.09
C THR A 33 13.38 12.31 7.54
N SER A 34 13.09 11.38 8.44
CA SER A 34 14.10 10.45 8.97
C SER A 34 14.43 9.36 7.96
N LYS A 35 15.73 9.24 7.61
CA LYS A 35 16.25 8.17 6.74
C LYS A 35 15.79 6.76 7.16
N TYR A 36 15.75 6.48 8.46
CA TYR A 36 15.32 5.18 8.96
C TYR A 36 13.83 4.92 8.70
N LEU A 37 12.98 5.92 8.89
CA LEU A 37 11.55 5.81 8.60
C LEU A 37 11.29 5.73 7.09
N ASN A 38 12.11 6.40 6.29
CA ASN A 38 12.06 6.33 4.84
C ASN A 38 12.38 4.93 4.31
N ASN A 39 13.24 4.16 5.01
CA ASN A 39 13.48 2.76 4.64
C ASN A 39 12.21 1.90 4.66
N ARG A 40 11.24 2.21 5.54
CA ARG A 40 9.95 1.50 5.57
C ARG A 40 9.13 1.77 4.31
N LEU A 41 9.09 3.03 3.87
CA LEU A 41 8.45 3.41 2.61
C LEU A 41 9.13 2.74 1.41
N GLU A 42 10.47 2.76 1.38
CA GLU A 42 11.21 2.08 0.31
C GLU A 42 11.02 0.57 0.31
N GLN A 43 10.84 -0.06 1.47
CA GLN A 43 10.53 -1.48 1.57
C GLN A 43 9.14 -1.79 1.04
N ASP A 44 8.14 -0.96 1.37
CA ASP A 44 6.77 -1.09 0.87
C ASP A 44 6.72 -1.00 -0.67
N HIS A 45 7.47 -0.05 -1.24
CA HIS A 45 7.62 0.10 -2.69
C HIS A 45 8.22 -1.12 -3.41
N ARG A 46 8.90 -2.04 -2.71
CA ARG A 46 9.54 -3.19 -3.38
C ARG A 46 8.52 -4.11 -4.04
N GLY A 47 7.35 -4.29 -3.44
CA GLY A 47 6.32 -5.18 -3.96
C GLY A 47 5.82 -4.74 -5.33
N ILE A 48 5.53 -3.44 -5.48
CA ILE A 48 5.10 -2.86 -6.75
C ILE A 48 6.25 -2.80 -7.75
N LYS A 49 7.44 -2.35 -7.33
CA LYS A 49 8.66 -2.26 -8.15
C LYS A 49 9.03 -3.59 -8.80
N GLN A 50 8.99 -4.68 -8.05
CA GLN A 50 9.30 -6.02 -8.56
C GLN A 50 8.37 -6.46 -9.71
N ARG A 51 7.13 -5.97 -9.74
CA ARG A 51 6.17 -6.35 -10.76
C ARG A 51 6.24 -5.47 -12.00
N TYR A 52 6.44 -4.16 -11.86
CA TYR A 52 6.49 -3.28 -13.04
C TYR A 52 7.88 -3.18 -13.67
N TYR A 53 8.97 -3.46 -12.94
CA TYR A 53 10.32 -3.41 -13.52
C TYR A 53 10.48 -4.33 -14.76
N PRO A 54 10.02 -5.59 -14.75
CA PRO A 54 10.05 -6.46 -15.93
C PRO A 54 9.24 -5.91 -17.13
N MET A 55 8.25 -5.06 -16.86
CA MET A 55 7.40 -4.43 -17.89
C MET A 55 8.04 -3.17 -18.51
N ARG A 56 9.23 -2.76 -18.05
CA ARG A 56 9.93 -1.52 -18.46
C ARG A 56 9.14 -0.24 -18.15
N GLY A 57 8.36 -0.24 -17.07
CA GLY A 57 7.48 0.86 -16.70
C GLY A 57 6.05 0.69 -17.22
N PHE A 58 5.22 1.71 -17.06
CA PHE A 58 3.78 1.64 -17.37
C PHE A 58 3.39 2.19 -18.74
N GLY A 59 4.25 2.98 -19.39
CA GLY A 59 3.97 3.62 -20.67
C GLY A 59 3.02 4.82 -20.59
N THR A 60 1.89 4.71 -19.87
CA THR A 60 0.96 5.82 -19.63
C THR A 60 0.52 5.93 -18.18
N VAL A 61 -0.02 7.09 -17.81
CA VAL A 61 -0.54 7.35 -16.45
C VAL A 61 -1.77 6.50 -16.16
N GLU A 62 -2.63 6.28 -17.16
CA GLU A 62 -3.83 5.45 -17.04
C GLU A 62 -3.47 3.98 -16.78
N ALA A 63 -2.45 3.47 -17.48
CA ALA A 63 -1.93 2.13 -17.26
C ALA A 63 -1.33 1.99 -15.84
N ALA A 64 -0.58 3.01 -15.38
CA ALA A 64 -0.06 3.05 -14.02
C ALA A 64 -1.21 3.05 -12.99
N ALA A 65 -2.23 3.90 -13.17
CA ALA A 65 -3.37 4.01 -12.27
C ALA A 65 -4.15 2.69 -12.17
N ARG A 66 -4.44 2.04 -13.30
CA ARG A 66 -5.11 0.73 -13.34
C ARG A 66 -4.28 -0.35 -12.65
N PHE A 67 -2.98 -0.38 -12.93
CA PHE A 67 -2.07 -1.34 -12.32
C PHE A 67 -1.97 -1.16 -10.79
N CYS A 68 -1.71 0.06 -10.33
CA CYS A 68 -1.59 0.35 -8.90
C CYS A 68 -2.90 0.02 -8.17
N SER A 69 -4.05 0.41 -8.73
CA SER A 69 -5.36 0.13 -8.11
C SER A 69 -5.61 -1.37 -7.96
N ALA A 70 -5.44 -2.14 -9.05
CA ALA A 70 -5.64 -3.59 -9.01
C ALA A 70 -4.62 -4.30 -8.10
N PHE A 71 -3.37 -3.82 -8.09
CA PHE A 71 -2.33 -4.37 -7.22
C PHE A 71 -2.64 -4.11 -5.74
N ASP A 72 -3.02 -2.89 -5.39
CA ASP A 72 -3.32 -2.49 -4.01
C ASP A 72 -4.58 -3.19 -3.49
N GLU A 73 -5.63 -3.31 -4.30
CA GLU A 73 -6.84 -4.05 -3.96
C GLU A 73 -6.53 -5.52 -3.66
N LEU A 74 -5.81 -6.20 -4.56
CA LEU A 74 -5.42 -7.58 -4.38
C LEU A 74 -4.50 -7.74 -3.15
N HIS A 75 -3.55 -6.82 -2.97
CA HIS A 75 -2.63 -6.85 -1.84
C HIS A 75 -3.37 -6.72 -0.51
N ASN A 76 -4.25 -5.73 -0.38
CA ASN A 76 -5.04 -5.47 0.82
C ASN A 76 -6.02 -6.61 1.12
N TYR A 77 -6.64 -7.19 0.08
CA TYR A 77 -7.53 -8.33 0.24
C TYR A 77 -6.78 -9.55 0.78
N LEU A 78 -5.66 -9.92 0.16
CA LEU A 78 -4.89 -11.10 0.57
C LEU A 78 -4.12 -10.89 1.87
N ARG A 79 -3.80 -9.64 2.23
CA ARG A 79 -3.10 -9.26 3.45
C ARG A 79 -3.84 -8.13 4.16
N PRO A 80 -4.88 -8.46 4.94
CA PRO A 80 -5.53 -7.46 5.77
C PRO A 80 -4.52 -6.86 6.74
N ARG A 81 -4.67 -5.55 6.95
CA ARG A 81 -3.89 -4.83 7.95
C ARG A 81 -4.22 -5.43 9.32
N ARG A 82 -3.20 -5.93 10.01
CA ARG A 82 -3.33 -6.35 11.40
C ARG A 82 -3.41 -5.13 12.30
N THR A 83 -4.11 -5.29 13.40
CA THR A 83 -4.04 -4.30 14.46
C THR A 83 -2.64 -4.36 15.08
N MET A 84 -2.05 -3.21 15.39
CA MET A 84 -0.74 -3.17 16.03
C MET A 84 -0.81 -3.91 17.39
N GLY A 85 0.02 -4.94 17.57
CA GLY A 85 0.01 -5.80 18.76
C GLY A 85 -0.77 -7.12 18.61
N GLU A 86 -1.45 -7.33 17.49
CA GLU A 86 -2.15 -8.59 17.18
C GLU A 86 -1.14 -9.70 16.85
N VAL A 87 -1.07 -10.72 17.72
CA VAL A 87 -0.25 -11.91 17.50
C VAL A 87 -1.09 -12.96 16.79
N VAL A 88 -0.79 -13.21 15.52
CA VAL A 88 -1.41 -14.27 14.71
C VAL A 88 -0.32 -15.27 14.37
N SER A 89 -0.54 -16.55 14.62
CA SER A 89 0.42 -17.60 14.29
C SER A 89 0.64 -17.68 12.77
N LEU A 90 1.82 -18.13 12.33
CA LEU A 90 2.08 -18.32 10.89
C LEU A 90 1.08 -19.28 10.23
N GLN A 91 0.57 -20.25 10.98
CA GLN A 91 -0.43 -21.21 10.51
C GLN A 91 -1.78 -20.52 10.24
N GLU A 92 -2.27 -19.71 11.17
CA GLU A 92 -3.52 -18.95 10.99
C GLU A 92 -3.42 -17.95 9.84
N GLN A 93 -2.26 -17.28 9.69
CA GLN A 93 -2.01 -16.38 8.57
C GLN A 93 -2.09 -17.11 7.23
N ARG A 94 -1.46 -18.30 7.15
CA ARG A 94 -1.49 -19.15 5.95
C ARG A 94 -2.91 -19.61 5.65
N GLN A 95 -3.65 -20.03 6.67
CA GLN A 95 -5.01 -20.50 6.52
C GLN A 95 -5.93 -19.39 5.99
N ALA A 96 -5.86 -18.19 6.57
CA ALA A 96 -6.63 -17.04 6.11
C ALA A 96 -6.27 -16.64 4.67
N PHE A 97 -4.99 -16.71 4.30
CA PHE A 97 -4.56 -16.47 2.93
C PHE A 97 -5.18 -17.47 1.95
N LEU A 98 -5.10 -18.78 2.25
CA LEU A 98 -5.65 -19.83 1.38
C LEU A 98 -7.17 -19.72 1.24
N GLN A 99 -7.87 -19.43 2.34
CA GLN A 99 -9.32 -19.21 2.31
C GLN A 99 -9.72 -18.03 1.42
N ARG A 100 -9.02 -16.89 1.54
CA ARG A 100 -9.27 -15.73 0.68
C ARG A 100 -8.93 -16.00 -0.78
N LEU A 101 -7.83 -16.70 -1.05
CA LEU A 101 -7.46 -17.07 -2.41
C LEU A 101 -8.52 -17.96 -3.06
N ALA A 102 -9.03 -18.96 -2.34
CA ALA A 102 -10.10 -19.82 -2.83
C ALA A 102 -11.39 -19.03 -3.11
N ALA A 103 -11.78 -18.14 -2.19
CA ALA A 103 -12.95 -17.28 -2.38
C ALA A 103 -12.80 -16.35 -3.61
N LEU A 104 -11.61 -15.79 -3.82
CA LEU A 104 -11.32 -14.97 -4.99
C LEU A 104 -11.40 -15.78 -6.30
N GLN A 105 -10.88 -17.00 -6.31
CA GLN A 105 -10.98 -17.89 -7.48
C GLN A 105 -12.45 -18.18 -7.82
N THR A 106 -13.27 -18.50 -6.83
CA THR A 106 -14.71 -18.70 -7.03
C THR A 106 -15.40 -17.44 -7.57
N ALA A 107 -15.07 -16.26 -7.02
CA ALA A 107 -15.63 -15.00 -7.49
C ALA A 107 -15.26 -14.69 -8.95
N ILE A 108 -14.01 -14.95 -9.34
CA ILE A 108 -13.54 -14.77 -10.72
C ILE A 108 -14.27 -15.75 -11.67
N GLN A 109 -14.41 -17.01 -11.27
CA GLN A 109 -15.13 -18.02 -12.06
C GLN A 109 -16.61 -17.67 -12.25
N ALA A 110 -17.26 -17.12 -11.22
CA ALA A 110 -18.67 -16.72 -11.30
C ALA A 110 -18.89 -15.45 -12.15
N ALA A 111 -17.86 -14.64 -12.36
CA ALA A 111 -17.89 -13.43 -13.18
C ALA A 111 -17.44 -13.66 -14.64
N SER A 112 -17.01 -14.89 -14.98
CA SER A 112 -16.59 -15.30 -16.31
C SER A 112 -17.74 -15.96 -17.06
#